data_AF-A0A158HXF0-F1
#
_entry.id   AF-A0A158HXF0-F1
#
_cell.length_a   1.000
_cell.length_b   1.000
_cell.length_c   1.000
_cell.angle_alpha   90.00
_cell.angle_beta   90.00
_cell.angle_gamma   90.00
#
_symmetry.space_group_name_H-M   'P 1'
#
loop_
_entity.id
_entity.type
_entity.pdbx_description
1 polymer ?
#
loop_
_entity_poly.entity_id
_entity_poly.type
_entity_poly.pdbx_seq_one_letter_code
_entity_poly.pdbx_strand_id
1 'polypeptide(L)'
;MNFSTTGEIACKVRINPIMLVSGHGVSSRAIRYRGKHTLRAVLGFLDSQREVRALVFSHTSDGEMLWVDIQSGELRSFEEWRFEAA
;
A
#
# COMPACT_ATOMS: atom_id res chain seq x y z
N MET A 1 -10.64 -9.49 4.92
CA MET A 1 -9.42 -10.06 5.53
C MET A 1 -8.57 -8.91 6.03
N ASN A 2 -8.11 -8.94 7.28
CA ASN A 2 -7.19 -7.95 7.82
C ASN A 2 -5.80 -8.61 7.89
N PHE A 3 -4.78 -8.03 7.25
CA PHE A 3 -3.42 -8.62 7.30
C PHE A 3 -2.83 -8.29 8.67
N SER A 4 -3.05 -9.18 9.64
CA SER A 4 -2.81 -8.90 11.05
C SER A 4 -1.38 -9.15 11.51
N THR A 5 -0.54 -9.76 10.66
CA THR A 5 0.86 -10.04 11.01
C THR A 5 1.83 -9.34 10.08
N THR A 6 2.74 -8.57 10.67
CA THR A 6 3.88 -7.91 10.02
C THR A 6 4.62 -8.83 9.04
N GLY A 7 4.63 -10.15 9.29
CA GLY A 7 5.20 -11.16 8.41
C GLY A 7 4.50 -11.32 7.06
N GLU A 8 3.17 -11.30 7.01
CA GLU A 8 2.40 -11.43 5.76
C GLU A 8 2.60 -10.21 4.85
N ILE A 9 2.56 -9.01 5.44
CA ILE A 9 2.83 -7.76 4.73
C ILE A 9 4.27 -7.73 4.24
N ALA A 10 5.24 -8.15 5.08
CA ALA A 10 6.64 -8.24 4.68
C ALA A 10 6.86 -9.21 3.50
N CYS A 11 6.15 -10.33 3.47
CA CYS A 11 6.19 -11.27 2.36
C CYS A 11 5.69 -10.62 1.07
N LYS A 12 4.52 -9.97 1.11
CA LYS A 12 3.94 -9.26 -0.04
C LYS A 12 4.85 -8.14 -0.54
N VAL A 13 5.41 -7.32 0.36
CA VAL A 13 6.31 -6.20 0.01
C VAL A 13 7.51 -6.68 -0.81
N ARG A 14 8.04 -7.88 -0.50
CA ARG A 14 9.19 -8.44 -1.21
C ARG A 14 8.89 -8.85 -2.65
N ILE A 15 7.67 -9.30 -2.94
CA ILE A 15 7.33 -9.97 -4.20
C ILE A 15 6.43 -9.12 -5.10
N ASN A 16 5.61 -8.26 -4.51
CA ASN A 16 4.56 -7.54 -5.23
C ASN A 16 4.96 -6.09 -5.53
N PRO A 17 4.37 -5.50 -6.59
CA PRO A 17 4.45 -4.07 -6.81
C PRO A 17 3.89 -3.26 -5.63
N ILE A 18 4.53 -2.13 -5.37
CA ILE A 18 4.11 -1.18 -4.34
C ILE A 18 3.78 0.14 -5.03
N MET A 19 2.61 0.68 -4.73
CA MET A 19 2.16 1.99 -5.19
C MET A 19 2.20 2.96 -4.02
N LEU A 20 2.86 4.10 -4.21
CA LEU A 20 2.76 5.24 -3.32
C LEU A 20 1.56 6.07 -3.77
N VAL A 21 0.66 6.36 -2.85
CA VAL A 21 -0.52 7.21 -3.10
C VAL A 21 -0.41 8.44 -2.22
N SER A 22 -0.59 9.63 -2.81
CA SER A 22 -0.58 10.90 -2.10
C SER A 22 -1.71 11.82 -2.56
N GLY A 23 -2.13 12.72 -1.67
CA GLY A 23 -3.31 13.57 -1.87
C GLY A 23 -4.62 12.80 -1.80
N HIS A 24 -5.74 13.51 -1.95
CA HIS A 24 -7.09 12.96 -1.76
C HIS A 24 -8.00 13.28 -2.95
N GLY A 25 -8.94 12.36 -3.22
CA GLY A 25 -9.98 12.53 -4.24
C GLY A 25 -9.42 12.78 -5.64
N VAL A 26 -9.91 13.82 -6.31
CA VAL A 26 -9.53 14.20 -7.68
C VAL A 26 -8.06 14.62 -7.80
N SER A 27 -7.44 15.02 -6.69
CA SER A 27 -6.02 15.39 -6.66
C SER A 27 -5.10 14.21 -6.29
N SER A 28 -5.65 13.01 -6.10
CA SER A 28 -4.85 11.82 -5.77
C SER A 28 -3.85 11.50 -6.88
N ARG A 29 -2.60 11.29 -6.49
CA ARG A 29 -1.52 10.82 -7.36
C ARG A 29 -1.05 9.45 -6.88
N ALA A 30 -0.85 8.55 -7.83
CA ALA A 30 -0.29 7.24 -7.55
C ALA A 30 0.95 7.00 -8.40
N ILE A 31 2.06 6.64 -7.76
CA ILE A 31 3.33 6.32 -8.44
C ILE A 31 3.88 4.99 -7.94
N ARG A 32 4.62 4.29 -8.78
CA ARG A 32 5.27 3.03 -8.36
C ARG A 32 6.47 3.34 -7.47
N TYR A 33 6.54 2.70 -6.31
CA TYR A 33 7.74 2.73 -5.47
C TYR A 33 8.88 1.99 -6.18
N ARG A 34 10.07 2.60 -6.23
CA ARG A 34 11.27 2.05 -6.89
C ARG A 34 12.44 1.80 -5.94
N GLY A 35 12.22 1.97 -4.64
CA GLY A 35 13.25 1.73 -3.63
C GLY A 35 13.42 0.25 -3.29
N LYS A 36 14.06 -0.03 -2.16
CA LYS A 36 14.24 -1.42 -1.69
C LYS A 36 12.91 -2.02 -1.25
N HIS A 37 12.56 -3.18 -1.80
CA HIS A 37 11.36 -3.96 -1.49
C HIS A 37 11.51 -4.77 -0.19
N THR A 38 11.75 -4.06 0.91
CA THR A 38 11.71 -4.62 2.26
C THR A 38 10.78 -3.78 3.12
N LEU A 39 10.07 -4.41 4.05
CA LEU A 39 9.12 -3.69 4.91
C LEU A 39 9.80 -2.54 5.66
N ARG A 40 11.00 -2.78 6.20
CA ARG A 40 11.80 -1.75 6.87
C ARG A 40 12.13 -0.55 5.97
N ALA A 41 12.51 -0.79 4.70
CA ALA A 41 12.86 0.30 3.80
C ALA A 41 11.64 1.11 3.38
N VAL A 42 10.50 0.46 3.17
CA VAL A 42 9.25 1.15 2.81
C VAL A 42 8.74 1.97 3.98
N LEU A 43 8.70 1.41 5.19
CA LEU A 43 8.28 2.14 6.39
C LEU A 43 9.21 3.33 6.67
N GLY A 44 10.54 3.13 6.58
CA GLY A 44 11.49 4.24 6.74
C GLY A 44 11.37 5.32 5.66
N PHE A 45 10.95 4.96 4.44
CA PHE A 45 10.60 5.94 3.41
C PHE A 45 9.34 6.71 3.82
N LEU A 46 8.28 6.03 4.26
CA LEU A 46 7.03 6.67 4.68
C LEU A 46 7.23 7.62 5.86
N ASP A 47 8.06 7.27 6.84
CA ASP A 47 8.39 8.16 7.97
C ASP A 47 9.00 9.50 7.52
N SER A 48 9.63 9.54 6.34
CA SER A 48 10.24 10.74 5.76
C SER A 48 9.29 11.59 4.90
N GLN A 49 8.09 11.06 4.58
CA GLN A 49 7.13 11.72 3.70
C GLN A 49 5.87 12.09 4.47
N ARG A 50 5.34 13.30 4.26
CA ARG A 50 4.02 13.67 4.77
C ARG A 50 2.95 13.23 3.78
N GLU A 51 1.85 12.68 4.29
CA GLU A 51 0.62 12.41 3.51
C GLU A 51 0.81 11.47 2.31
N VAL A 52 1.75 10.53 2.42
CA VAL A 52 1.95 9.46 1.45
C VAL A 52 1.59 8.13 2.12
N ARG A 53 0.79 7.31 1.45
CA ARG A 53 0.56 5.91 1.83
C ARG A 53 1.29 4.99 0.87
N ALA A 54 1.70 3.82 1.33
CA ALA A 54 2.24 2.79 0.46
C ALA A 54 1.31 1.58 0.45
N LEU A 55 0.84 1.24 -0.74
CA LEU A 55 -0.08 0.15 -0.98
C LEU A 55 0.66 -0.98 -1.69
N VAL A 56 0.65 -2.18 -1.12
CA VAL A 56 1.18 -3.37 -1.79
C VAL A 56 0.07 -4.15 -2.45
N PHE A 57 0.32 -4.57 -3.70
CA PHE A 57 -0.65 -5.35 -4.45
C PHE A 57 -0.97 -6.68 -3.76
N SER A 58 -2.25 -7.05 -3.81
CA SER A 58 -2.80 -8.32 -3.35
C SER A 58 -3.96 -8.74 -4.26
N HIS A 59 -4.43 -9.97 -4.11
CA HIS A 59 -5.64 -10.45 -4.77
C HIS A 59 -6.42 -11.37 -3.84
N THR A 60 -7.72 -11.51 -4.09
CA THR A 60 -8.54 -12.59 -3.49
C THR A 60 -8.33 -13.88 -4.26
N SER A 61 -8.75 -15.02 -3.67
CA SER A 61 -8.78 -16.31 -4.35
C SER A 61 -9.61 -16.29 -5.64
N ASP A 62 -10.60 -15.39 -5.70
CA ASP A 62 -11.51 -15.21 -6.84
C ASP A 62 -10.94 -14.24 -7.90
N GLY A 63 -9.71 -13.74 -7.71
CA GLY A 63 -8.99 -12.92 -8.68
C GLY A 63 -9.25 -11.42 -8.58
N GLU A 64 -10.01 -10.95 -7.58
CA GLU A 64 -10.23 -9.53 -7.38
C GLU A 64 -8.94 -8.84 -6.95
N MET A 65 -8.61 -7.71 -7.60
CA MET A 65 -7.42 -6.93 -7.30
C MET A 65 -7.64 -6.05 -6.09
N LEU A 66 -6.91 -6.33 -5.01
CA LEU A 66 -6.97 -5.58 -3.77
C LEU A 66 -5.60 -5.04 -3.39
N TRP A 67 -5.59 -4.07 -2.49
CA TRP A 67 -4.41 -3.34 -2.10
C TRP A 67 -4.34 -3.24 -0.59
N VAL A 68 -3.20 -3.64 -0.04
CA VAL A 68 -2.93 -3.61 1.39
C VAL A 68 -2.17 -2.34 1.70
N ASP A 69 -2.71 -1.51 2.58
CA ASP A 69 -1.91 -0.43 3.16
C ASP A 69 -0.84 -1.01 4.07
N ILE A 70 0.41 -0.68 3.79
CA ILE A 70 1.58 -1.28 4.45
C ILE A 70 1.67 -0.86 5.93
N GLN A 71 1.12 0.30 6.30
CA GLN A 71 1.16 0.79 7.68
C GLN A 71 0.04 0.19 8.55
N SER A 72 -1.20 0.20 8.06
CA SER A 72 -2.37 -0.27 8.82
C SER A 72 -2.70 -1.75 8.62
N GLY A 73 -2.21 -2.37 7.55
CA GLY A 73 -2.60 -3.74 7.15
C GLY A 73 -4.00 -3.84 6.55
N GLU A 74 -4.69 -2.70 6.39
CA GLU A 74 -6.04 -2.65 5.85
C GLU A 74 -6.05 -3.01 4.36
N LEU A 75 -7.10 -3.73 3.95
CA LEU A 75 -7.28 -4.25 2.60
C LEU A 75 -8.50 -3.58 1.96
N ARG A 76 -8.30 -2.89 0.84
CA ARG A 76 -9.37 -2.27 0.05
C ARG A 76 -9.07 -2.37 -1.44
N SER A 77 -10.02 -2.03 -2.29
CA SER A 77 -9.75 -1.79 -3.71
C SER A 77 -8.84 -0.57 -3.88
N PHE A 78 -8.21 -0.46 -5.06
CA PHE A 78 -7.35 0.70 -5.35
C PHE A 78 -8.12 2.01 -5.39
N GLU A 79 -9.35 1.98 -5.89
CA GLU A 79 -10.19 3.17 -6.05
C GLU A 79 -10.61 3.71 -4.69
N GLU A 80 -11.02 2.84 -3.76
CA GLU A 80 -11.33 3.23 -2.39
C GLU A 80 -10.14 3.94 -1.71
N TRP A 81 -8.91 3.46 -1.94
CA TRP A 81 -7.73 4.14 -1.43
C TRP A 81 -7.46 5.51 -2.05
N ARG A 82 -7.81 5.71 -3.33
CA ARG A 82 -7.61 6.98 -4.01
C ARG A 82 -8.63 8.04 -3.62
N PHE A 83 -9.85 7.62 -3.24
CA PHE A 83 -10.97 8.52 -2.99
C PHE A 83 -11.27 8.73 -1.50
N GLU A 84 -10.57 8.08 -0.58
CA GLU A 84 -10.69 8.35 0.86
C GLU A 84 -10.32 9.81 1.17
N ALA A 85 -11.28 10.56 1.73
CA ALA A 85 -11.08 11.89 2.28
C ALA A 85 -10.48 11.78 3.69
N ALA A 86 -9.47 12.62 4.00
CA ALA A 86 -8.78 12.65 5.29
C ALA A 86 -9.70 12.98 6.46
#